data_AF-A0A3G8X657-F1
#
_entry.id   AF-A0A3G8X657-F1
#
_cell.length_a   1.000
_cell.length_b   1.000
_cell.length_c   1.000
_cell.angle_alpha   90.00
_cell.angle_beta   90.00
_cell.angle_gamma   90.00
#
_symmetry.space_group_name_H-M   'P 1'
#
loop_
_entity.id
_entity.type
_entity.pdbx_description
1 polymer ?
#
loop_
_entity_poly.entity_id
_entity_poly.type
_entity_poly.pdbx_seq_one_letter_code
_entity_poly.pdbx_strand_id
1 'polypeptide(L)'
;MTTKFGFNLMSIDEFENWLANLRVARTILYIQQHHTWSPSYIQFKGNNQFEMQKNMKAYHVGENGWADIGQHFSTFADGSIVTGRSMEKTPACILGFNSNSVCMEHVGNFDKGKDTMTAAHKDTIIRMTAALCKKFGIEVNSNKIVYHHWFDLSSGVRNNGTKNNKTCPGTNFFGGNKVNDCEQNFLPLVSAALNGVTIPSVSTMNTDVLKYVYVTADTLNIREAATSQAKKADDREPALLGSILRVYKEKDGWYKISGSQEHWVNGAYTKPVTRATVNASTLNVRSGAGNTFPKVASLTQGQEVFIRDENNGWSKINADNRWVKKEFLRF
;
A
#
# COMPACT_ATOMS: atom_id res chain seq x y z
N MET A 1 9.38 20.54 -7.66
CA MET A 1 9.51 19.70 -6.46
C MET A 1 10.48 20.37 -5.52
N THR A 2 10.08 20.58 -4.27
CA THR A 2 10.92 21.19 -3.22
C THR A 2 11.15 20.17 -2.12
N THR A 3 12.32 20.17 -1.47
CA THR A 3 12.65 19.21 -0.40
C THR A 3 12.93 19.94 0.92
N LYS A 4 12.32 19.49 2.02
CA LYS A 4 12.56 20.01 3.37
C LYS A 4 12.26 18.93 4.42
N PHE A 5 13.03 18.86 5.49
CA PHE A 5 12.88 17.88 6.57
C PHE A 5 12.86 16.40 6.12
N GLY A 6 13.48 16.08 4.99
CA GLY A 6 13.47 14.74 4.40
C GLY A 6 12.17 14.39 3.65
N PHE A 7 11.30 15.37 3.41
CA PHE A 7 10.09 15.22 2.60
C PHE A 7 10.19 16.02 1.32
N ASN A 8 9.47 15.59 0.29
CA ASN A 8 9.32 16.29 -0.98
C ASN A 8 7.90 16.84 -1.10
N LEU A 9 7.78 18.13 -1.44
CA LEU A 9 6.55 18.81 -1.81
C LEU A 9 6.45 18.88 -3.34
N MET A 10 5.29 18.50 -3.86
CA MET A 10 5.01 18.40 -5.29
C MET A 10 3.62 18.94 -5.63
N SER A 11 3.44 19.47 -6.83
CA SER A 11 2.12 19.53 -7.47
C SER A 11 1.71 18.14 -7.97
N ILE A 12 0.47 17.99 -8.43
CA ILE A 12 0.00 16.74 -9.03
C ILE A 12 0.81 16.33 -10.28
N ASP A 13 1.13 17.27 -11.17
CA ASP A 13 1.90 16.99 -12.39
C ASP A 13 3.35 16.58 -12.05
N GLU A 14 3.94 17.23 -11.04
CA GLU A 14 5.26 16.85 -10.54
C GLU A 14 5.24 15.45 -9.91
N PHE A 15 4.18 15.11 -9.16
CA PHE A 15 4.02 13.79 -8.57
C PHE A 15 3.86 12.70 -9.63
N GLU A 16 3.07 12.91 -10.67
CA GLU A 16 2.91 11.92 -11.75
C GLU A 16 4.25 11.64 -12.44
N ASN A 17 5.02 12.69 -12.75
CA ASN A 17 6.36 12.58 -13.32
C ASN A 17 7.34 11.89 -12.36
N TRP A 18 7.31 12.26 -11.08
CA TRP A 18 8.14 11.64 -10.05
C TRP A 18 7.80 10.16 -9.88
N LEU A 19 6.53 9.78 -9.79
CA LEU A 19 6.07 8.41 -9.61
C LEU A 19 6.38 7.53 -10.83
N ALA A 20 6.26 8.06 -12.05
CA ALA A 20 6.64 7.37 -13.27
C ALA A 20 8.11 6.93 -13.24
N ASN A 21 8.98 7.77 -12.69
CA ASN A 21 10.41 7.49 -12.55
C ASN A 21 10.76 6.72 -11.28
N LEU A 22 9.96 6.85 -10.22
CA LEU A 22 10.19 6.17 -8.94
C LEU A 22 10.36 4.67 -9.13
N ARG A 23 11.30 4.10 -8.38
CA ARG A 23 11.56 2.69 -8.36
C ARG A 23 11.27 2.12 -6.98
N VAL A 24 10.54 1.02 -6.96
CA VAL A 24 10.13 0.32 -5.74
C VAL A 24 10.33 -1.17 -5.93
N ALA A 25 11.09 -1.80 -5.06
CA ALA A 25 11.39 -3.23 -5.08
C ALA A 25 10.21 -4.03 -4.54
N ARG A 26 9.60 -3.60 -3.44
CA ARG A 26 8.45 -4.31 -2.86
C ARG A 26 7.25 -4.35 -3.82
N THR A 27 6.51 -5.44 -3.79
CA THR A 27 5.22 -5.57 -4.46
C THR A 27 4.17 -4.73 -3.74
N ILE A 28 3.43 -3.93 -4.51
CA ILE A 28 2.31 -3.10 -4.05
C ILE A 28 1.06 -3.58 -4.78
N LEU A 29 -0.02 -3.83 -4.02
CA LEU A 29 -1.28 -4.38 -4.50
C LEU A 29 -2.50 -3.55 -4.09
N TYR A 30 -2.37 -2.66 -3.10
CA TYR A 30 -3.50 -1.95 -2.51
C TYR A 30 -3.20 -0.46 -2.30
N ILE A 31 -4.25 0.36 -2.36
CA ILE A 31 -4.23 1.78 -2.01
C ILE A 31 -5.22 2.00 -0.87
N GLN A 32 -4.77 2.69 0.18
CA GLN A 32 -5.58 3.04 1.33
C GLN A 32 -5.84 4.54 1.33
N GLN A 33 -7.11 4.94 1.36
CA GLN A 33 -7.53 6.34 1.48
C GLN A 33 -7.87 6.66 2.93
N HIS A 34 -7.27 7.74 3.41
CA HIS A 34 -7.39 8.23 4.77
C HIS A 34 -7.65 9.74 4.79
N HIS A 35 -8.20 10.22 5.90
CA HIS A 35 -8.14 11.62 6.27
C HIS A 35 -7.45 11.76 7.61
N THR A 36 -6.77 12.87 7.81
CA THR A 36 -6.07 13.11 9.07
C THR A 36 -7.06 13.26 10.22
N TRP A 37 -8.27 13.81 9.95
CA TRP A 37 -9.22 14.37 10.92
C TRP A 37 -8.62 15.56 11.70
N SER A 38 -7.42 15.41 12.22
CA SER A 38 -6.53 16.45 12.74
C SER A 38 -5.08 16.15 12.31
N PRO A 39 -4.35 17.11 11.71
CA PRO A 39 -4.78 18.47 11.42
C PRO A 39 -5.82 18.53 10.30
N SER A 40 -6.74 19.49 10.35
CA SER A 40 -7.76 19.74 9.34
C SER A 40 -7.44 21.03 8.53
N TYR A 41 -8.33 21.46 7.64
CA TYR A 41 -8.12 22.70 6.88
C TYR A 41 -7.93 23.95 7.75
N ILE A 42 -8.46 23.99 8.98
CA ILE A 42 -8.28 25.15 9.86
C ILE A 42 -6.81 25.37 10.24
N GLN A 43 -5.99 24.30 10.29
CA GLN A 43 -4.56 24.39 10.53
C GLN A 43 -3.74 24.63 9.25
N PHE A 44 -4.33 24.48 8.07
CA PHE A 44 -3.64 24.71 6.80
C PHE A 44 -3.60 26.21 6.47
N LYS A 45 -2.40 26.76 6.28
CA LYS A 45 -2.16 28.20 6.04
C LYS A 45 -1.71 28.53 4.61
N GLY A 46 -1.69 27.53 3.72
CA GLY A 46 -1.27 27.67 2.32
C GLY A 46 0.23 27.52 2.07
N ASN A 47 1.07 27.64 3.10
CA ASN A 47 2.53 27.61 2.98
C ASN A 47 3.24 26.80 4.08
N ASN A 48 2.49 26.03 4.88
CA ASN A 48 2.98 25.29 6.04
C ASN A 48 2.90 23.76 5.87
N GLN A 49 2.88 23.27 4.62
CA GLN A 49 2.74 21.85 4.29
C GLN A 49 3.85 21.01 4.96
N PHE A 50 5.10 21.49 4.90
CA PHE A 50 6.24 20.80 5.51
C PHE A 50 6.17 20.79 7.03
N GLU A 51 5.74 21.88 7.66
CA GLU A 51 5.56 21.98 9.10
C GLU A 51 4.45 21.03 9.57
N MET A 52 3.33 20.96 8.85
CA MET A 52 2.26 20.01 9.13
C MET A 52 2.76 18.56 9.00
N GLN A 53 3.49 18.24 7.93
CA GLN A 53 4.06 16.90 7.72
C GLN A 53 5.06 16.51 8.82
N LYS A 54 5.97 17.42 9.17
CA LYS A 54 6.93 17.25 10.26
C LYS A 54 6.23 17.01 11.59
N ASN A 55 5.18 17.77 11.89
CA ASN A 55 4.44 17.64 13.15
C ASN A 55 3.63 16.34 13.21
N MET A 56 3.01 15.90 12.09
CA MET A 56 2.38 14.58 12.02
C MET A 56 3.38 13.45 12.22
N LYS A 57 4.59 13.54 11.62
CA LYS A 57 5.66 12.60 11.90
C LYS A 57 6.08 12.61 13.36
N ALA A 58 6.28 13.79 13.94
CA ALA A 58 6.67 13.94 15.35
C ALA A 58 5.63 13.32 16.29
N TYR A 59 4.33 13.52 16.03
CA TYR A 59 3.25 12.88 16.78
C TYR A 59 3.30 11.34 16.63
N HIS A 60 3.40 10.82 15.41
CA HIS A 60 3.47 9.38 15.18
C HIS A 60 4.70 8.72 15.85
N VAL A 61 5.84 9.40 15.87
CA VAL A 61 7.06 8.87 16.50
C VAL A 61 7.02 9.02 18.01
N GLY A 62 6.69 10.22 18.51
CA GLY A 62 6.73 10.55 19.93
C GLY A 62 5.57 9.96 20.73
N GLU A 63 4.34 10.10 20.23
CA GLU A 63 3.13 9.70 20.97
C GLU A 63 2.73 8.25 20.66
N ASN A 64 2.83 7.81 19.41
CA ASN A 64 2.43 6.44 19.04
C ASN A 64 3.60 5.44 19.10
N GLY A 65 4.84 5.89 19.31
CA GLY A 65 6.03 5.04 19.34
C GLY A 65 6.37 4.39 18.00
N TRP A 66 5.91 4.95 16.89
CA TRP A 66 6.17 4.39 15.56
C TRP A 66 7.57 4.78 15.06
N ALA A 67 8.15 3.96 14.19
CA ALA A 67 9.47 4.24 13.60
C ALA A 67 9.47 5.44 12.63
N ASP A 68 8.31 5.83 12.12
CA ASP A 68 8.13 6.92 11.16
C ASP A 68 6.66 7.33 11.09
N ILE A 69 6.37 8.41 10.34
CA ILE A 69 5.01 8.76 9.92
C ILE A 69 4.28 7.56 9.30
N GLY A 70 2.97 7.43 9.48
CA GLY A 70 2.23 6.22 9.08
C GLY A 70 2.05 6.07 7.56
N GLN A 71 1.70 7.18 6.91
CA GLN A 71 1.36 7.27 5.50
C GLN A 71 2.56 7.47 4.58
N HIS A 72 2.40 7.15 3.30
CA HIS A 72 3.41 7.44 2.27
C HIS A 72 3.27 8.83 1.69
N PHE A 73 2.05 9.36 1.64
CA PHE A 73 1.76 10.66 1.07
C PHE A 73 0.71 11.38 1.89
N SER A 74 0.86 12.70 1.99
CA SER A 74 -0.19 13.59 2.47
C SER A 74 -0.57 14.60 1.41
N THR A 75 -1.87 14.88 1.26
CA THR A 75 -2.40 15.83 0.28
C THR A 75 -3.12 16.97 0.98
N PHE A 76 -3.10 18.16 0.37
CA PHE A 76 -3.54 19.40 1.01
C PHE A 76 -4.62 20.15 0.20
N ALA A 77 -5.26 21.12 0.84
CA ALA A 77 -6.39 21.87 0.27
C ALA A 77 -6.05 22.64 -1.02
N ASP A 78 -4.80 22.98 -1.24
CA ASP A 78 -4.29 23.65 -2.45
C ASP A 78 -3.95 22.67 -3.59
N GLY A 79 -4.13 21.37 -3.38
CA GLY A 79 -3.74 20.32 -4.33
C GLY A 79 -2.27 19.91 -4.26
N SER A 80 -1.51 20.42 -3.28
CA SER A 80 -0.14 19.98 -3.08
C SER A 80 -0.05 18.62 -2.39
N ILE A 81 1.07 17.95 -2.63
CA ILE A 81 1.38 16.60 -2.16
C ILE A 81 2.71 16.63 -1.42
N VAL A 82 2.77 16.05 -0.22
CA VAL A 82 4.02 15.87 0.53
C VAL A 82 4.29 14.38 0.74
N THR A 83 5.52 13.94 0.46
CA THR A 83 5.94 12.56 0.78
C THR A 83 6.03 12.34 2.29
N GLY A 84 5.85 11.10 2.72
CA GLY A 84 5.93 10.67 4.11
C GLY A 84 6.89 9.50 4.25
N ARG A 85 6.37 8.36 4.72
CA ARG A 85 7.10 7.10 4.83
C ARG A 85 7.62 6.65 3.47
N SER A 86 8.83 6.10 3.44
CA SER A 86 9.43 5.51 2.24
C SER A 86 8.49 4.50 1.56
N MET A 87 8.47 4.53 0.23
CA MET A 87 7.72 3.57 -0.59
C MET A 87 8.28 2.14 -0.53
N GLU A 88 9.50 1.93 -0.04
CA GLU A 88 10.02 0.58 0.24
C GLU A 88 9.54 0.02 1.59
N LYS A 89 8.94 0.87 2.44
CA LYS A 89 8.39 0.45 3.74
C LYS A 89 6.89 0.16 3.63
N THR A 90 6.44 -0.80 4.41
CA THR A 90 5.01 -1.05 4.66
C THR A 90 4.43 0.14 5.46
N PRO A 91 3.22 0.65 5.16
CA PRO A 91 2.61 1.74 5.90
C PRO A 91 2.22 1.32 7.33
N ALA A 92 1.85 2.28 8.16
CA ALA A 92 1.24 2.03 9.47
C ALA A 92 -0.11 2.74 9.57
N CYS A 93 -1.05 2.38 8.68
CA CYS A 93 -2.30 3.11 8.50
C CYS A 93 -3.54 2.29 8.87
N ILE A 94 -3.67 1.05 8.37
CA ILE A 94 -4.78 0.14 8.66
C ILE A 94 -4.23 -1.12 9.33
N LEU A 95 -4.58 -1.34 10.59
CA LEU A 95 -4.22 -2.55 11.33
C LEU A 95 -4.66 -3.79 10.52
N GLY A 96 -3.76 -4.77 10.37
CA GLY A 96 -4.07 -6.01 9.64
C GLY A 96 -4.11 -5.88 8.11
N PHE A 97 -4.02 -4.68 7.53
CA PHE A 97 -4.10 -4.47 6.08
C PHE A 97 -2.96 -3.63 5.48
N ASN A 98 -1.86 -3.41 6.22
CA ASN A 98 -0.73 -2.61 5.73
C ASN A 98 0.13 -3.34 4.68
N SER A 99 0.26 -4.66 4.76
CA SER A 99 1.11 -5.44 3.84
C SER A 99 0.76 -5.17 2.38
N ASN A 100 1.76 -4.87 1.56
CA ASN A 100 1.61 -4.58 0.13
C ASN A 100 0.70 -3.37 -0.18
N SER A 101 0.44 -2.49 0.79
CA SER A 101 -0.39 -1.30 0.61
C SER A 101 0.44 -0.03 0.42
N VAL A 102 -0.11 0.95 -0.27
CA VAL A 102 0.27 2.37 -0.22
C VAL A 102 -0.81 3.12 0.54
N CYS A 103 -0.42 4.12 1.33
CA CYS A 103 -1.34 4.85 2.20
C CYS A 103 -1.26 6.34 1.87
N MET A 104 -2.42 6.91 1.54
CA MET A 104 -2.63 8.32 1.23
C MET A 104 -3.47 8.95 2.33
N GLU A 105 -2.94 10.01 2.93
CA GLU A 105 -3.53 10.70 4.09
C GLU A 105 -3.93 12.12 3.68
N HIS A 106 -5.22 12.36 3.52
CA HIS A 106 -5.72 13.65 3.07
C HIS A 106 -5.87 14.59 4.26
N VAL A 107 -5.10 15.68 4.29
CA VAL A 107 -5.14 16.66 5.38
C VAL A 107 -6.50 17.33 5.37
N GLY A 108 -7.32 17.05 6.38
CA GLY A 108 -8.70 17.52 6.45
C GLY A 108 -9.56 16.67 7.36
N ASN A 109 -10.69 17.25 7.77
CA ASN A 109 -11.80 16.54 8.39
C ASN A 109 -12.96 16.50 7.39
N PHE A 110 -13.01 15.46 6.57
CA PHE A 110 -14.08 15.27 5.57
C PHE A 110 -15.32 14.54 6.11
N ASP A 111 -15.58 14.62 7.42
CA ASP A 111 -16.90 14.27 7.93
C ASP A 111 -17.98 15.27 7.48
N LYS A 112 -19.23 14.82 7.41
CA LYS A 112 -20.36 15.66 7.00
C LYS A 112 -20.45 16.92 7.87
N GLY A 113 -20.50 18.09 7.22
CA GLY A 113 -20.57 19.39 7.89
C GLY A 113 -19.24 19.91 8.45
N LYS A 114 -18.11 19.28 8.08
CA LYS A 114 -16.76 19.73 8.45
C LYS A 114 -16.06 20.39 7.26
N ASP A 115 -14.83 20.01 6.93
CA ASP A 115 -14.09 20.60 5.82
C ASP A 115 -14.78 20.28 4.49
N THR A 116 -14.98 21.30 3.65
CA THR A 116 -15.42 21.11 2.27
C THR A 116 -14.20 20.92 1.39
N MET A 117 -14.01 19.70 0.88
CA MET A 117 -12.88 19.38 0.00
C MET A 117 -12.91 20.28 -1.24
N THR A 118 -11.82 21.01 -1.46
CA THR A 118 -11.65 21.94 -2.58
C THR A 118 -11.55 21.19 -3.90
N ALA A 119 -11.78 21.89 -5.01
CA ALA A 119 -11.62 21.29 -6.35
C ALA A 119 -10.18 20.78 -6.59
N ALA A 120 -9.17 21.56 -6.20
CA ALA A 120 -7.76 21.19 -6.35
C ALA A 120 -7.40 19.93 -5.53
N HIS A 121 -7.90 19.83 -4.30
CA HIS A 121 -7.65 18.65 -3.47
C HIS A 121 -8.38 17.43 -4.03
N LYS A 122 -9.64 17.57 -4.49
CA LYS A 122 -10.38 16.48 -5.16
C LYS A 122 -9.62 15.96 -6.38
N ASP A 123 -9.20 16.84 -7.28
CA ASP A 123 -8.44 16.48 -8.49
C ASP A 123 -7.16 15.72 -8.15
N THR A 124 -6.40 16.23 -7.17
CA THR A 124 -5.16 15.61 -6.70
C THR A 124 -5.39 14.19 -6.20
N ILE A 125 -6.40 13.95 -5.36
CA ILE A 125 -6.69 12.62 -4.81
C ILE A 125 -7.05 11.63 -5.92
N ILE A 126 -7.90 12.04 -6.88
CA ILE A 126 -8.31 11.22 -8.01
C ILE A 126 -7.07 10.85 -8.85
N ARG A 127 -6.31 11.85 -9.30
CA ARG A 127 -5.17 11.67 -10.19
C ARG A 127 -4.03 10.90 -9.54
N MET A 128 -3.72 11.15 -8.26
CA MET A 128 -2.73 10.35 -7.53
C MET A 128 -3.13 8.87 -7.45
N THR A 129 -4.40 8.60 -7.16
CA THR A 129 -4.91 7.22 -7.07
C THR A 129 -4.82 6.53 -8.44
N ALA A 130 -5.22 7.21 -9.52
CA ALA A 130 -5.07 6.72 -10.88
C ALA A 130 -3.60 6.47 -11.26
N ALA A 131 -2.69 7.40 -10.93
CA ALA A 131 -1.27 7.26 -11.22
C ALA A 131 -0.64 6.06 -10.47
N LEU A 132 -1.03 5.82 -9.22
CA LEU A 132 -0.62 4.63 -8.46
C LEU A 132 -1.18 3.34 -9.07
N CYS A 133 -2.46 3.35 -9.48
CA CYS A 133 -3.07 2.22 -10.20
C CYS A 133 -2.30 1.87 -11.47
N LYS A 134 -2.01 2.87 -12.31
CA LYS A 134 -1.22 2.72 -13.54
C LYS A 134 0.18 2.21 -13.24
N LYS A 135 0.87 2.79 -12.26
CA LYS A 135 2.27 2.46 -11.95
C LYS A 135 2.45 1.02 -11.48
N PHE A 136 1.52 0.53 -10.65
CA PHE A 136 1.67 -0.75 -9.97
C PHE A 136 0.75 -1.85 -10.52
N GLY A 137 -0.06 -1.55 -11.55
CA GLY A 137 -1.02 -2.50 -12.11
C GLY A 137 -2.13 -2.85 -11.13
N ILE A 138 -2.60 -1.87 -10.35
CA ILE A 138 -3.65 -2.06 -9.35
C ILE A 138 -5.01 -1.80 -10.01
N GLU A 139 -5.85 -2.84 -10.07
CA GLU A 139 -7.20 -2.74 -10.61
C GLU A 139 -8.05 -1.72 -9.85
N VAL A 140 -8.88 -0.96 -10.57
CA VAL A 140 -9.79 0.03 -9.96
C VAL A 140 -11.05 -0.68 -9.48
N ASN A 141 -11.03 -1.14 -8.23
CA ASN A 141 -12.18 -1.72 -7.55
C ASN A 141 -12.06 -1.58 -6.02
N SER A 142 -13.16 -1.83 -5.30
CA SER A 142 -13.25 -1.70 -3.86
C SER A 142 -12.50 -2.81 -3.09
N ASN A 143 -11.89 -3.79 -3.76
CA ASN A 143 -10.97 -4.75 -3.13
C ASN A 143 -9.52 -4.25 -3.12
N LYS A 144 -9.17 -3.34 -4.03
CA LYS A 144 -7.82 -2.81 -4.21
C LYS A 144 -7.65 -1.39 -3.69
N ILE A 145 -8.67 -0.55 -3.86
CA ILE A 145 -8.71 0.82 -3.36
C ILE A 145 -9.68 0.82 -2.18
N VAL A 146 -9.16 0.99 -0.97
CA VAL A 146 -9.92 0.79 0.26
C VAL A 146 -9.95 2.04 1.13
N TYR A 147 -11.05 2.20 1.87
CA TYR A 147 -11.19 3.23 2.88
C TYR A 147 -10.93 2.64 4.27
N HIS A 148 -10.31 3.42 5.15
CA HIS A 148 -10.06 2.99 6.53
C HIS A 148 -11.35 2.61 7.28
N HIS A 149 -12.47 3.29 6.99
CA HIS A 149 -13.78 3.02 7.58
C HIS A 149 -14.23 1.57 7.41
N TRP A 150 -13.70 0.84 6.44
CA TRP A 150 -14.15 -0.52 6.17
C TRP A 150 -13.54 -1.55 7.10
N PHE A 151 -12.63 -1.16 8.00
CA PHE A 151 -11.88 -2.06 8.85
C PHE A 151 -12.18 -1.81 10.33
N ASP A 152 -12.41 -2.90 11.05
CA ASP A 152 -12.60 -2.90 12.50
C ASP A 152 -11.29 -2.49 13.20
N LEU A 153 -11.38 -1.58 14.18
CA LEU A 153 -10.20 -0.95 14.77
C LEU A 153 -9.39 -1.86 15.70
N SER A 154 -10.00 -2.89 16.29
CA SER A 154 -9.32 -3.76 17.24
C SER A 154 -8.71 -4.97 16.56
N SER A 155 -9.39 -5.54 15.57
CA SER A 155 -8.97 -6.75 14.86
C SER A 155 -8.30 -6.47 13.51
N GLY A 156 -8.52 -5.30 12.91
CA GLY A 156 -8.08 -5.01 11.55
C GLY A 156 -8.86 -5.77 10.47
N VAL A 157 -9.95 -6.43 10.85
CA VAL A 157 -10.80 -7.19 9.92
C VAL A 157 -11.63 -6.22 9.08
N ARG A 158 -11.65 -6.43 7.76
CA ARG A 158 -12.59 -5.72 6.89
C ARG A 158 -14.02 -6.18 7.19
N ASN A 159 -14.85 -5.25 7.65
CA ASN A 159 -16.27 -5.46 7.94
C ASN A 159 -17.17 -4.44 7.21
N ASN A 160 -16.61 -3.66 6.29
CA ASN A 160 -17.30 -2.67 5.46
C ASN A 160 -18.04 -1.58 6.25
N GLY A 161 -17.57 -1.23 7.45
CA GLY A 161 -18.13 -0.11 8.21
C GLY A 161 -19.35 -0.47 9.06
N THR A 162 -19.45 -1.73 9.48
CA THR A 162 -20.61 -2.28 10.23
C THR A 162 -20.40 -2.31 11.73
N LYS A 163 -19.16 -2.27 12.24
CA LYS A 163 -18.86 -2.38 13.67
C LYS A 163 -17.47 -1.81 14.02
N ASN A 164 -17.41 -0.93 15.02
CA ASN A 164 -16.16 -0.44 15.61
C ASN A 164 -15.16 0.09 14.56
N ASN A 165 -15.63 1.02 13.73
CA ASN A 165 -14.88 1.62 12.63
C ASN A 165 -14.64 3.11 12.86
N LYS A 166 -13.52 3.64 12.35
CA LYS A 166 -13.28 5.09 12.24
C LYS A 166 -14.15 5.70 11.14
N THR A 167 -14.48 6.99 11.21
CA THR A 167 -15.16 7.68 10.10
C THR A 167 -14.26 7.90 8.88
N CYS A 168 -12.94 7.88 9.08
CA CYS A 168 -11.89 8.02 8.07
C CYS A 168 -12.13 7.19 6.78
N PRO A 169 -12.04 7.76 5.56
CA PRO A 169 -11.53 9.09 5.22
C PRO A 169 -12.54 10.24 5.38
N GLY A 170 -13.65 10.00 6.07
CA GLY A 170 -14.67 10.99 6.39
C GLY A 170 -16.02 10.63 5.79
N THR A 171 -17.09 10.83 6.57
CA THR A 171 -18.49 10.55 6.20
C THR A 171 -19.02 11.35 5.00
N ASN A 172 -18.25 12.29 4.46
CA ASN A 172 -18.56 13.03 3.22
C ASN A 172 -17.41 12.97 2.19
N PHE A 173 -16.48 12.03 2.33
CA PHE A 173 -15.36 11.84 1.40
C PHE A 173 -15.86 11.35 0.04
N PHE A 174 -15.83 12.19 -0.99
CA PHE A 174 -16.47 11.90 -2.29
C PHE A 174 -17.92 11.39 -2.14
N GLY A 175 -18.71 12.00 -1.25
CA GLY A 175 -20.12 11.65 -1.06
C GLY A 175 -20.39 10.57 -0.01
N GLY A 176 -19.37 9.91 0.56
CA GLY A 176 -19.56 9.02 1.71
C GLY A 176 -18.38 8.07 1.97
N ASN A 177 -18.42 7.35 3.09
CA ASN A 177 -17.33 6.45 3.51
C ASN A 177 -17.67 4.96 3.44
N LYS A 178 -18.84 4.57 2.93
CA LYS A 178 -19.20 3.17 2.71
C LYS A 178 -18.60 2.64 1.42
N VAL A 179 -18.59 1.30 1.27
CA VAL A 179 -18.14 0.64 0.04
C VAL A 179 -18.94 1.13 -1.17
N ASN A 180 -20.27 1.17 -1.03
CA ASN A 180 -21.16 1.65 -2.07
C ASN A 180 -20.89 3.11 -2.46
N ASP A 181 -20.57 3.99 -1.50
CA ASP A 181 -20.25 5.38 -1.79
C ASP A 181 -18.97 5.50 -2.63
N CYS A 182 -17.94 4.71 -2.30
CA CYS A 182 -16.71 4.64 -3.07
C CYS A 182 -16.96 4.13 -4.50
N GLU A 183 -17.72 3.05 -4.65
CA GLU A 183 -18.06 2.45 -5.94
C GLU A 183 -18.87 3.37 -6.84
N GLN A 184 -19.80 4.14 -6.27
CA GLN A 184 -20.65 5.05 -7.03
C GLN A 184 -19.99 6.39 -7.34
N ASN A 185 -19.16 6.92 -6.43
CA ASN A 185 -18.76 8.32 -6.48
C ASN A 185 -17.25 8.56 -6.64
N PHE A 186 -16.40 7.60 -6.24
CA PHE A 186 -14.94 7.79 -6.28
C PHE A 186 -14.27 6.95 -7.37
N LEU A 187 -14.52 5.64 -7.39
CA LEU A 187 -13.91 4.73 -8.37
C LEU A 187 -14.19 5.11 -9.83
N PRO A 188 -15.40 5.60 -10.21
CA PRO A 188 -15.64 6.06 -11.58
C PRO A 188 -14.75 7.25 -11.97
N LEU A 189 -14.45 8.14 -11.02
CA LEU A 189 -13.57 9.30 -11.25
C LEU A 189 -12.12 8.85 -11.44
N VAL A 190 -11.65 7.87 -10.65
CA VAL A 190 -10.32 7.26 -10.80
C VAL A 190 -10.20 6.56 -12.16
N SER A 191 -11.22 5.78 -12.54
CA SER A 191 -11.27 5.13 -13.86
C SER A 191 -11.27 6.13 -15.01
N ALA A 192 -12.01 7.24 -14.89
CA ALA A 192 -12.01 8.30 -15.89
C ALA A 192 -10.63 8.96 -16.02
N ALA A 193 -9.95 9.24 -14.90
CA ALA A 193 -8.61 9.84 -14.89
C ALA A 193 -7.52 8.94 -15.50
N LEU A 194 -7.76 7.63 -15.61
CA LEU A 194 -6.88 6.72 -16.35
C LEU A 194 -6.96 6.90 -17.88
N ASN A 195 -7.90 7.70 -18.40
CA ASN A 195 -8.03 8.04 -19.83
C ASN A 195 -8.03 6.82 -20.77
N GLY A 196 -8.70 5.73 -20.39
CA GLY A 196 -8.77 4.52 -21.21
C GLY A 196 -7.49 3.66 -21.19
N VAL A 197 -6.52 3.96 -20.32
CA VAL A 197 -5.43 3.03 -20.02
C VAL A 197 -6.03 1.79 -19.36
N THR A 198 -6.11 0.69 -20.12
CA THR A 198 -6.46 -0.61 -19.57
C THR A 198 -5.40 -1.00 -18.55
N ILE A 199 -5.76 -1.02 -17.27
CA ILE A 199 -4.92 -1.66 -16.25
C ILE A 199 -4.94 -3.15 -16.57
N PRO A 200 -3.82 -3.76 -16.96
CA PRO A 200 -3.81 -5.17 -17.29
C PRO A 200 -4.25 -5.96 -16.05
N SER A 201 -5.28 -6.79 -16.20
CA SER A 201 -5.70 -7.70 -15.14
C SER A 201 -4.53 -8.61 -14.77
N VAL A 202 -4.47 -9.07 -13.51
CA VAL A 202 -3.38 -9.92 -12.99
C VAL A 202 -3.10 -11.14 -13.89
N SER A 203 -4.08 -11.61 -14.66
CA SER A 203 -3.95 -12.71 -15.63
C SER A 203 -3.15 -12.39 -16.89
N THR A 204 -2.89 -11.12 -17.21
CA THR A 204 -2.18 -10.69 -18.44
C THR A 204 -0.79 -10.09 -18.20
N MET A 205 -0.43 -9.78 -16.94
CA MET A 205 0.87 -9.20 -16.56
C MET A 205 2.02 -10.23 -16.42
N ASN A 206 1.72 -11.52 -16.52
CA ASN A 206 2.52 -12.54 -15.83
C ASN A 206 3.42 -13.39 -16.75
N THR A 207 3.76 -12.93 -17.95
CA THR A 207 4.65 -13.72 -18.82
C THR A 207 6.13 -13.60 -18.44
N ASP A 208 6.54 -12.59 -17.66
CA ASP A 208 7.96 -12.35 -17.33
C ASP A 208 8.34 -12.55 -15.84
N VAL A 209 7.37 -12.72 -14.94
CA VAL A 209 7.66 -12.98 -13.52
C VAL A 209 7.85 -14.48 -13.31
N LEU A 210 9.09 -14.89 -13.07
CA LEU A 210 9.47 -16.27 -12.80
C LEU A 210 8.92 -16.79 -11.47
N LYS A 211 9.07 -16.01 -10.39
CA LYS A 211 8.60 -16.36 -9.04
C LYS A 211 8.49 -15.14 -8.14
N TYR A 212 7.89 -15.34 -6.97
CA TYR A 212 7.90 -14.38 -5.87
C TYR A 212 8.78 -14.89 -4.74
N VAL A 213 9.43 -13.97 -4.04
CA VAL A 213 10.21 -14.26 -2.83
C VAL A 213 9.91 -13.22 -1.77
N TYR A 214 10.09 -13.57 -0.49
CA TYR A 214 10.18 -12.58 0.59
C TYR A 214 11.60 -12.41 1.06
N VAL A 215 11.96 -11.19 1.43
CA VAL A 215 13.28 -10.84 2.00
C VAL A 215 13.39 -11.35 3.43
N THR A 216 14.52 -11.98 3.77
CA THR A 216 14.81 -12.50 5.11
C THR A 216 15.86 -11.70 5.88
N ALA A 217 16.57 -10.77 5.24
CA ALA A 217 17.49 -9.84 5.89
C ALA A 217 16.80 -8.51 6.26
N ASP A 218 17.28 -7.83 7.30
CA ASP A 218 16.79 -6.50 7.70
C ASP A 218 16.87 -5.49 6.54
N THR A 219 18.01 -5.52 5.84
CA THR A 219 18.24 -4.78 4.61
C THR A 219 18.90 -5.69 3.57
N LEU A 220 18.41 -5.64 2.33
CA LEU A 220 18.94 -6.40 1.21
C LEU A 220 19.31 -5.43 0.09
N ASN A 221 20.62 -5.25 -0.09
CA ASN A 221 21.16 -4.37 -1.12
C ASN A 221 20.73 -4.85 -2.51
N ILE A 222 20.38 -3.89 -3.35
CA ILE A 222 20.05 -4.10 -4.76
C ILE A 222 21.27 -3.61 -5.57
N ARG A 223 21.74 -4.42 -6.51
CA ARG A 223 22.98 -4.17 -7.26
C ARG A 223 22.74 -4.18 -8.77
N GLU A 224 23.60 -3.47 -9.49
CA GLU A 224 23.52 -3.31 -10.95
C GLU A 224 24.00 -4.54 -11.73
N ALA A 225 24.48 -5.59 -11.05
CA ALA A 225 24.76 -6.90 -11.64
C ALA A 225 24.65 -8.03 -10.61
N ALA A 226 24.60 -9.27 -11.09
CA ALA A 226 24.54 -10.52 -10.31
C ALA A 226 25.86 -10.87 -9.58
N THR A 227 26.41 -9.95 -8.78
CA THR A 227 27.63 -10.14 -8.00
C THR A 227 27.72 -9.17 -6.83
N SER A 228 28.39 -9.57 -5.74
CA SER A 228 28.57 -8.74 -4.55
C SER A 228 29.52 -7.56 -4.76
N GLN A 229 30.33 -7.60 -5.83
CA GLN A 229 31.27 -6.54 -6.20
C GLN A 229 30.63 -5.44 -7.05
N ALA A 230 29.44 -5.69 -7.64
CA ALA A 230 28.76 -4.70 -8.45
C ALA A 230 28.28 -3.51 -7.61
N LYS A 231 28.25 -2.33 -8.23
CA LYS A 231 27.71 -1.11 -7.63
C LYS A 231 26.29 -1.34 -7.12
N LYS A 232 25.97 -0.74 -5.97
CA LYS A 232 24.59 -0.70 -5.46
C LYS A 232 23.77 0.24 -6.35
N ALA A 233 22.54 -0.15 -6.66
CA ALA A 233 21.61 0.74 -7.36
C ALA A 233 21.41 2.01 -6.52
N ASP A 234 21.62 3.17 -7.12
CA ASP A 234 21.44 4.49 -6.48
C ASP A 234 20.04 5.06 -6.71
N ASP A 235 19.25 4.44 -7.59
CA ASP A 235 17.89 4.87 -7.93
C ASP A 235 16.80 4.43 -6.94
N ARG A 236 17.16 3.69 -5.88
CA ARG A 236 16.23 3.22 -4.84
C ARG A 236 16.94 2.81 -3.55
N GLU A 237 16.16 2.73 -2.47
CA GLU A 237 16.61 2.16 -1.21
C GLU A 237 16.73 0.62 -1.27
N PRO A 238 17.49 -0.01 -0.36
CA PRO A 238 17.52 -1.46 -0.23
C PRO A 238 16.12 -2.05 0.05
N ALA A 239 15.89 -3.28 -0.41
CA ALA A 239 14.69 -4.01 -0.03
C ALA A 239 14.75 -4.39 1.47
N LEU A 240 13.61 -4.34 2.15
CA LEU A 240 13.55 -4.51 3.61
C LEU A 240 12.96 -5.86 4.00
N LEU A 241 13.26 -6.32 5.23
CA LEU A 241 12.74 -7.57 5.79
C LEU A 241 11.24 -7.75 5.55
N GLY A 242 10.87 -8.94 5.06
CA GLY A 242 9.49 -9.32 4.81
C GLY A 242 8.89 -8.74 3.53
N SER A 243 9.58 -7.82 2.83
CA SER A 243 9.14 -7.31 1.52
C SER A 243 8.99 -8.45 0.52
N ILE A 244 7.91 -8.44 -0.24
CA ILE A 244 7.70 -9.39 -1.33
C ILE A 244 8.34 -8.81 -2.59
N LEU A 245 9.21 -9.57 -3.23
CA LEU A 245 9.87 -9.20 -4.49
C LEU A 245 9.35 -10.07 -5.63
N ARG A 246 9.27 -9.48 -6.82
CA ARG A 246 9.05 -10.18 -8.09
C ARG A 246 10.42 -10.54 -8.65
N VAL A 247 10.64 -11.80 -9.01
CA VAL A 247 11.87 -12.28 -9.64
C VAL A 247 11.58 -12.53 -11.12
N TYR A 248 12.38 -11.92 -11.99
CA TYR A 248 12.26 -12.01 -13.44
C TYR A 248 13.32 -12.92 -14.07
N LYS A 249 14.47 -13.07 -13.41
CA LYS A 249 15.57 -13.91 -13.88
C LYS A 249 16.43 -14.37 -12.71
N GLU A 250 17.03 -15.54 -12.85
CA GLU A 250 18.03 -16.07 -11.92
C GLU A 250 19.37 -16.20 -12.64
N LYS A 251 20.46 -15.89 -11.93
CA LYS A 251 21.82 -16.06 -12.42
C LYS A 251 22.76 -16.26 -11.23
N ASP A 252 23.39 -17.43 -11.15
CA ASP A 252 24.44 -17.73 -10.16
C ASP A 252 24.04 -17.41 -8.70
N GLY A 253 22.80 -17.75 -8.31
CA GLY A 253 22.26 -17.47 -6.97
C GLY A 253 21.78 -16.03 -6.76
N TRP A 254 21.79 -15.18 -7.78
CA TRP A 254 21.21 -13.84 -7.76
C TRP A 254 19.88 -13.79 -8.49
N TYR A 255 18.98 -12.93 -8.01
CA TYR A 255 17.65 -12.73 -8.56
C TYR A 255 17.51 -11.32 -9.14
N LYS A 256 17.18 -11.22 -10.43
CA LYS A 256 16.83 -9.97 -11.08
C LYS A 256 15.42 -9.58 -10.67
N ILE A 257 15.26 -8.42 -10.03
CA ILE A 257 14.01 -7.95 -9.43
C ILE A 257 13.35 -6.78 -10.19
N SER A 258 13.84 -6.47 -11.38
CA SER A 258 13.28 -5.47 -12.28
C SER A 258 13.13 -6.08 -13.67
N GLY A 259 11.97 -5.88 -14.31
CA GLY A 259 11.75 -6.30 -15.69
C GLY A 259 12.54 -5.46 -16.69
N SER A 260 12.84 -4.20 -16.37
CA SER A 260 13.44 -3.23 -17.31
C SER A 260 14.87 -2.82 -16.99
N GLN A 261 15.41 -3.17 -15.82
CA GLN A 261 16.77 -2.79 -15.39
C GLN A 261 17.53 -4.01 -14.86
N GLU A 262 18.85 -3.98 -14.93
CA GLU A 262 19.74 -5.00 -14.36
C GLU A 262 19.87 -4.84 -12.85
N HIS A 263 18.77 -4.98 -12.11
CA HIS A 263 18.75 -4.87 -10.66
C HIS A 263 18.61 -6.22 -10.01
N TRP A 264 19.64 -6.59 -9.25
CA TRP A 264 19.85 -7.91 -8.72
C TRP A 264 19.93 -7.88 -7.20
N VAL A 265 19.37 -8.90 -6.56
CA VAL A 265 19.56 -9.16 -5.13
C VAL A 265 20.17 -10.55 -4.95
N ASN A 266 20.94 -10.75 -3.88
CA ASN A 266 21.46 -12.07 -3.55
C ASN A 266 20.32 -12.94 -3.03
N GLY A 267 20.03 -14.04 -3.74
CA GLY A 267 18.90 -14.93 -3.46
C GLY A 267 19.00 -15.65 -2.12
N ALA A 268 20.20 -15.79 -1.53
CA ALA A 268 20.41 -16.41 -0.22
C ALA A 268 19.70 -15.67 0.93
N TYR A 269 19.41 -14.36 0.76
CA TYR A 269 18.67 -13.54 1.73
C TYR A 269 17.19 -13.42 1.40
N THR A 270 16.64 -14.43 0.72
CA THR A 270 15.24 -14.50 0.36
C THR A 270 14.71 -15.93 0.51
N LYS A 271 13.39 -16.08 0.59
CA LYS A 271 12.71 -17.37 0.54
C LYS A 271 11.52 -17.32 -0.41
N PRO A 272 11.24 -18.39 -1.18
CA PRO A 272 10.14 -18.40 -2.13
C PRO A 272 8.79 -18.24 -1.44
N VAL A 273 7.84 -17.64 -2.17
CA VAL A 273 6.43 -17.58 -1.80
C VAL A 273 5.55 -17.82 -3.01
N THR A 274 4.36 -18.35 -2.77
CA THR A 274 3.36 -18.53 -3.82
C THR A 274 2.26 -17.49 -3.64
N ARG A 275 1.98 -16.71 -4.69
CA ARG A 275 0.84 -15.80 -4.70
C ARG A 275 -0.44 -16.63 -4.81
N ALA A 276 -1.48 -16.25 -4.06
CA ALA A 276 -2.80 -16.85 -4.16
C ALA A 276 -3.88 -15.79 -3.92
N THR A 277 -5.08 -16.05 -4.41
CA THR A 277 -6.28 -15.23 -4.18
C THR A 277 -7.28 -15.97 -3.30
N VAL A 278 -7.90 -15.28 -2.36
CA VAL A 278 -8.97 -15.81 -1.52
C VAL A 278 -10.23 -16.04 -2.36
N ASN A 279 -10.76 -17.26 -2.32
CA ASN A 279 -11.97 -17.67 -3.04
C ASN A 279 -13.21 -17.79 -2.14
N ALA A 280 -13.06 -17.64 -0.82
CA ALA A 280 -14.18 -17.59 0.12
C ALA A 280 -14.65 -16.15 0.36
N SER A 281 -15.96 -15.95 0.56
CA SER A 281 -16.53 -14.65 0.95
C SER A 281 -15.87 -14.08 2.21
N THR A 282 -15.64 -14.95 3.20
CA THR A 282 -14.84 -14.65 4.39
C THR A 282 -13.96 -15.85 4.73
N LEU A 283 -12.65 -15.63 4.78
CA LEU A 283 -11.66 -16.62 5.16
C LEU A 283 -11.06 -16.26 6.51
N ASN A 284 -11.27 -17.10 7.52
CA ASN A 284 -10.69 -16.89 8.84
C ASN A 284 -9.17 -17.03 8.79
N VAL A 285 -8.48 -16.07 9.39
CA VAL A 285 -7.04 -16.12 9.64
C VAL A 285 -6.83 -16.51 11.11
N ARG A 286 -6.00 -17.52 11.33
CA ARG A 286 -5.74 -18.10 12.65
C ARG A 286 -4.28 -17.96 13.06
N SER A 287 -4.02 -18.01 14.36
CA SER A 287 -2.65 -17.96 14.91
C SER A 287 -1.84 -19.25 14.74
N GLY A 288 -2.42 -20.29 14.14
CA GLY A 288 -1.77 -21.57 13.88
C GLY A 288 -2.51 -22.42 12.84
N ALA A 289 -1.85 -23.47 12.37
CA ALA A 289 -2.35 -24.41 11.37
C ALA A 289 -3.37 -25.39 11.97
N GLY A 290 -4.62 -24.95 12.16
CA GLY A 290 -5.68 -25.80 12.70
C GLY A 290 -6.94 -25.04 13.08
N ASN A 291 -8.08 -25.75 13.16
CA ASN A 291 -9.37 -25.15 13.52
C ASN A 291 -9.47 -24.75 15.00
N THR A 292 -8.61 -25.31 15.85
CA THR A 292 -8.55 -25.05 17.30
C THR A 292 -7.78 -23.78 17.66
N PHE A 293 -6.95 -23.26 16.75
CA PHE A 293 -6.21 -22.01 16.99
C PHE A 293 -7.14 -20.79 16.94
N PRO A 294 -6.93 -19.79 17.81
CA PRO A 294 -7.70 -18.54 17.81
C PRO A 294 -7.78 -17.89 16.43
N LYS A 295 -8.96 -17.33 16.11
CA LYS A 295 -9.13 -16.43 14.96
C LYS A 295 -8.53 -15.09 15.34
N VAL A 296 -7.59 -14.60 14.53
CA VAL A 296 -6.87 -13.35 14.77
C VAL A 296 -7.17 -12.28 13.72
N ALA A 297 -7.71 -12.69 12.57
CA ALA A 297 -8.21 -11.81 11.53
C ALA A 297 -9.13 -12.60 10.57
N SER A 298 -9.56 -11.96 9.49
CA SER A 298 -10.18 -12.60 8.34
C SER A 298 -9.79 -11.87 7.07
N LEU A 299 -9.91 -12.58 5.95
CA LEU A 299 -9.71 -12.06 4.61
C LEU A 299 -11.03 -12.14 3.84
N THR A 300 -11.21 -11.27 2.87
CA THR A 300 -12.38 -11.24 1.98
C THR A 300 -12.05 -11.83 0.61
N GLN A 301 -13.07 -12.28 -0.12
CA GLN A 301 -12.91 -12.81 -1.47
C GLN A 301 -12.15 -11.82 -2.38
N GLY A 302 -11.28 -12.34 -3.23
CA GLY A 302 -10.45 -11.52 -4.14
C GLY A 302 -9.21 -10.91 -3.49
N GLN A 303 -9.08 -10.95 -2.15
CA GLN A 303 -7.84 -10.54 -1.50
C GLN A 303 -6.70 -11.48 -1.86
N GLU A 304 -5.53 -10.90 -2.07
CA GLU A 304 -4.32 -11.60 -2.45
C GLU A 304 -3.41 -11.80 -1.24
N VAL A 305 -2.84 -13.00 -1.16
CA VAL A 305 -1.90 -13.41 -0.12
C VAL A 305 -0.67 -14.05 -0.74
N PHE A 306 0.43 -14.05 0.03
CA PHE A 306 1.67 -14.72 -0.35
C PHE A 306 1.95 -15.85 0.65
N ILE A 307 1.88 -17.08 0.17
CA ILE A 307 2.04 -18.29 0.97
C ILE A 307 3.52 -18.52 1.22
N ARG A 308 3.90 -18.50 2.49
CA ARG A 308 5.28 -18.68 2.96
C ARG A 308 5.59 -20.12 3.36
N ASP A 309 4.56 -20.85 3.78
CA ASP A 309 4.69 -22.21 4.27
C ASP A 309 3.32 -22.91 4.23
N GLU A 310 3.32 -24.24 4.25
CA GLU A 310 2.12 -25.06 4.30
C GLU A 310 2.23 -26.16 5.35
N ASN A 311 1.13 -26.45 6.03
CA ASN A 311 1.08 -27.50 7.03
C ASN A 311 -0.34 -28.09 7.09
N ASN A 312 -0.49 -29.38 6.78
CA ASN A 312 -1.73 -30.14 6.94
C ASN A 312 -2.98 -29.43 6.40
N GLY A 313 -2.91 -28.89 5.17
CA GLY A 313 -4.02 -28.19 4.52
C GLY A 313 -4.21 -26.72 4.95
N TRP A 314 -3.26 -26.17 5.71
CA TRP A 314 -3.20 -24.75 6.07
C TRP A 314 -2.01 -24.08 5.37
N SER A 315 -2.18 -22.81 5.02
CA SER A 315 -1.18 -21.99 4.37
C SER A 315 -0.84 -20.79 5.26
N LYS A 316 0.45 -20.59 5.55
CA LYS A 316 0.96 -19.45 6.32
C LYS A 316 1.14 -18.25 5.39
N ILE A 317 0.50 -17.12 5.69
CA ILE A 317 0.43 -15.97 4.76
C ILE A 317 1.36 -14.80 5.12
N ASN A 318 1.97 -14.82 6.31
CA ASN A 318 2.91 -13.77 6.73
C ASN A 318 3.90 -14.28 7.81
N ALA A 319 4.77 -13.39 8.30
CA ALA A 319 5.74 -13.71 9.35
C ALA A 319 5.09 -14.00 10.71
N ASP A 320 3.98 -13.32 11.03
CA ASP A 320 3.34 -13.30 12.35
C ASP A 320 2.48 -14.54 12.66
N ASN A 321 2.85 -15.69 12.11
CA ASN A 321 2.11 -16.96 12.29
C ASN A 321 0.62 -16.83 11.94
N ARG A 322 0.29 -16.13 10.87
CA ARG A 322 -1.08 -16.08 10.35
C ARG A 322 -1.30 -17.20 9.34
N TRP A 323 -2.29 -18.04 9.61
CA TRP A 323 -2.62 -19.22 8.82
C TRP A 323 -4.04 -19.15 8.30
N VAL A 324 -4.26 -19.63 7.08
CA VAL A 324 -5.57 -19.78 6.46
C VAL A 324 -5.72 -21.19 5.92
N LYS A 325 -6.96 -21.67 5.76
CA LYS A 325 -7.17 -22.96 5.12
C LYS A 325 -6.88 -22.87 3.62
N LYS A 326 -6.08 -23.82 3.11
CA LYS A 326 -5.64 -23.88 1.70
C LYS A 326 -6.79 -24.08 0.72
N GLU A 327 -7.82 -24.83 1.10
CA GLU A 327 -9.00 -25.12 0.26
C GLU A 327 -9.75 -23.86 -0.21
N PHE A 328 -9.58 -22.73 0.50
CA PHE A 328 -10.20 -21.45 0.15
C PHE A 328 -9.26 -20.51 -0.61
N LEU A 329 -8.13 -21.02 -1.09
CA LEU A 329 -7.17 -20.29 -1.91
C LEU A 329 -7.20 -20.78 -3.35
N ARG A 330 -7.14 -19.83 -4.28
CA ARG A 330 -6.91 -20.08 -5.71
C ARG A 330 -5.50 -19.62 -6.05
N PHE A 331 -4.68 -20.55 -6.51
CA PHE A 331 -3.28 -20.32 -6.88
C PHE A 331 -3.16 -19.86 -8.33
#